data_AF-E1ZC75-F1
#
_entry.id   AF-E1ZC75-F1
#
_cell.length_a   1.000
_cell.length_b   1.000
_cell.length_c   1.000
_cell.angle_alpha   90.00
_cell.angle_beta   90.00
_cell.angle_gamma   90.00
#
_symmetry.space_group_name_H-M   'P 1'
#
loop_
_entity.id
_entity.type
_entity.pdbx_description
1 polymer ?
#
loop_
_entity_poly.entity_id
_entity_poly.type
_entity_poly.pdbx_seq_one_letter_code
_entity_poly.pdbx_strand_id
1 'polypeptide(L)'
;MRRKKHKHTRRTLRFYRIQHGFRPPYKVLLDGNFVHALEAMKKGESKDLIGRLLGEAVKCYTTLCVQGELKKLGKDFTGIRQVLKHYPLHKCGHEERCSAADCLLAQLGDKNEEHFLVATQDKALQRRCMAVPGGAVLFASVNGVHLETPSAMQKQQAKQEEQRHLVPSQAELQTAALREVAAAREPADRPLVRRKKAKGPNPLSLLPKKKKAAAAAAAAAAAAAAAGGGGGGSTAQQQPAGGSGEQQQQQPGTRKKRQRRRGRGGGGGTGDGGSD
;
A
#
# COMPACT_ATOMS: atom_id res chain seq x y z
N MET A 1 -5.85 -1.88 -10.67
CA MET A 1 -5.93 -1.89 -9.18
C MET A 1 -4.57 -2.01 -8.43
N ARG A 2 -3.50 -2.54 -9.04
CA ARG A 2 -2.13 -2.76 -8.49
C ARG A 2 -1.66 -1.86 -7.32
N ARG A 3 -1.76 -0.53 -7.42
CA ARG A 3 -1.32 0.40 -6.35
C ARG A 3 -2.05 0.20 -5.00
N LYS A 4 -3.31 -0.26 -4.98
CA LYS A 4 -4.02 -0.62 -3.73
C LYS A 4 -3.39 -1.86 -3.07
N LYS A 5 -3.07 -2.89 -3.86
CA LYS A 5 -2.48 -4.17 -3.43
C LYS A 5 -1.09 -3.98 -2.81
N HIS A 6 -0.20 -3.24 -3.48
CA HIS A 6 1.12 -2.90 -2.90
C HIS A 6 0.99 -2.02 -1.63
N LYS A 7 0.01 -1.10 -1.56
CA LYS A 7 -0.24 -0.30 -0.33
C LYS A 7 -0.74 -1.17 0.84
N HIS A 8 -1.52 -2.20 0.59
CA HIS A 8 -1.92 -3.18 1.61
C HIS A 8 -0.70 -4.00 2.06
N THR A 9 -0.01 -4.65 1.12
CA THR A 9 1.18 -5.49 1.41
C THR A 9 2.24 -4.73 2.22
N ARG A 10 2.56 -3.48 1.85
CA ARG A 10 3.52 -2.64 2.60
C ARG A 10 3.07 -2.27 4.02
N ARG A 11 1.75 -2.23 4.29
CA ARG A 11 1.22 -2.04 5.66
C ARG A 11 1.36 -3.31 6.48
N THR A 12 1.02 -4.45 5.89
CA THR A 12 1.17 -5.79 6.49
C THR A 12 2.64 -6.10 6.80
N LEU A 13 3.55 -5.90 5.85
CA LEU A 13 4.99 -6.04 6.10
C LEU A 13 5.48 -5.08 7.18
N ARG A 14 5.01 -3.82 7.21
CA ARG A 14 5.39 -2.89 8.29
C ARG A 14 4.96 -3.38 9.67
N PHE A 15 3.83 -4.08 9.79
CA PHE A 15 3.43 -4.72 11.05
C PHE A 15 4.44 -5.79 11.46
N TYR A 16 4.71 -6.79 10.61
CA TYR A 16 5.65 -7.87 10.91
C TYR A 16 7.08 -7.38 11.17
N ARG A 17 7.54 -6.32 10.47
CA ARG A 17 8.86 -5.70 10.69
C ARG A 17 9.01 -4.98 12.03
N ILE A 18 7.92 -4.48 12.60
CA ILE A 18 7.93 -3.75 13.89
C ILE A 18 7.70 -4.71 15.05
N GLN A 19 6.67 -5.56 14.95
CA GLN A 19 6.19 -6.41 16.04
C GLN A 19 6.95 -7.75 16.14
N HIS A 20 7.49 -8.23 15.01
CA HIS A 20 8.11 -9.54 14.91
C HIS A 20 9.45 -9.49 14.16
N GLY A 21 10.19 -8.38 14.22
CA GLY A 21 11.60 -8.32 13.78
C GLY A 21 11.94 -8.59 12.30
N PHE A 22 10.98 -8.95 11.43
CA PHE A 22 11.20 -9.40 10.04
C PHE A 22 12.14 -8.47 9.25
N ARG A 23 13.08 -9.04 8.48
CA ARG A 23 14.05 -8.31 7.64
C ARG A 23 14.21 -8.94 6.26
N PRO A 24 14.53 -8.15 5.22
CA PRO A 24 14.99 -8.70 3.95
C PRO A 24 16.41 -9.30 4.07
N PRO A 25 16.77 -10.33 3.28
CA PRO A 25 15.92 -11.01 2.31
C PRO A 25 14.91 -11.95 2.99
N TYR A 26 13.62 -11.77 2.70
CA TYR A 26 12.57 -12.52 3.37
C TYR A 26 12.65 -14.02 3.05
N LYS A 27 12.63 -14.86 4.08
CA LYS A 27 12.59 -16.32 3.94
C LYS A 27 11.14 -16.75 3.67
N VAL A 28 10.92 -17.55 2.63
CA VAL A 28 9.58 -18.06 2.29
C VAL A 28 9.62 -19.57 2.13
N LEU A 29 8.79 -20.30 2.89
CA LEU A 29 8.58 -21.73 2.71
C LEU A 29 7.48 -21.94 1.65
N LEU A 30 7.79 -22.65 0.56
CA LEU A 30 6.87 -22.95 -0.52
C LEU A 30 6.16 -24.30 -0.32
N ASP A 31 4.83 -24.27 -0.31
CA ASP A 31 3.94 -25.43 -0.39
C ASP A 31 3.72 -25.84 -1.86
N GLY A 32 3.50 -27.14 -2.10
CA GLY A 32 3.24 -27.70 -3.43
C GLY A 32 1.93 -27.19 -4.04
N ASN A 33 0.88 -27.04 -3.22
CA ASN A 33 -0.41 -26.52 -3.69
C ASN A 33 -0.33 -25.05 -4.17
N PHE A 34 0.62 -24.27 -3.64
CA PHE A 34 0.84 -22.88 -4.02
C PHE A 34 1.62 -22.76 -5.33
N VAL A 35 2.63 -23.60 -5.54
CA VAL A 35 3.34 -23.67 -6.83
C VAL A 35 2.39 -24.15 -7.94
N HIS A 36 1.58 -25.18 -7.69
CA HIS A 36 0.52 -25.63 -8.61
C HIS A 36 -0.42 -24.48 -9.01
N ALA A 37 -0.94 -23.73 -8.04
CA ALA A 37 -1.84 -22.60 -8.31
C ALA A 37 -1.18 -21.46 -9.09
N LEU A 38 0.14 -21.29 -9.00
CA LEU A 38 0.89 -20.31 -9.81
C LEU A 38 1.12 -20.79 -11.25
N GLU A 39 1.44 -22.07 -11.42
CA GLU A 39 1.64 -22.72 -12.71
C GLU A 39 0.35 -22.75 -13.53
N ALA A 40 -0.78 -23.15 -12.92
CA ALA A 40 -2.10 -23.09 -13.53
C ALA A 40 -2.51 -21.68 -14.00
N MET A 41 -1.97 -20.63 -13.37
CA MET A 41 -2.19 -19.24 -13.78
C MET A 41 -1.19 -18.72 -14.83
N LYS A 42 -0.16 -19.48 -15.20
CA LYS A 42 0.89 -19.13 -16.17
C LYS A 42 1.54 -17.75 -15.95
N LYS A 43 1.82 -17.39 -14.69
CA LYS A 43 2.29 -16.04 -14.28
C LYS A 43 3.81 -15.89 -14.10
N GLY A 44 4.59 -16.92 -14.39
CA GLY A 44 6.04 -16.97 -14.16
C GLY A 44 6.40 -17.42 -12.73
N GLU A 45 7.68 -17.35 -12.41
CA GLU A 45 8.27 -17.97 -11.21
C GLU A 45 7.70 -17.44 -9.87
N SER A 46 7.58 -18.34 -8.90
CA SER A 46 7.09 -18.05 -7.55
C SER A 46 7.93 -16.99 -6.84
N LYS A 47 9.27 -17.12 -6.87
CA LYS A 47 10.21 -16.16 -6.28
C LYS A 47 10.02 -14.75 -6.85
N ASP A 48 9.88 -14.64 -8.16
CA ASP A 48 9.73 -13.35 -8.83
C ASP A 48 8.36 -12.72 -8.54
N LEU A 49 7.29 -13.51 -8.53
CA LEU A 49 5.96 -13.04 -8.15
C LEU A 49 5.87 -12.57 -6.69
N ILE A 50 6.58 -13.23 -5.77
CA ILE A 50 6.66 -12.82 -4.36
C ILE A 50 7.56 -11.58 -4.22
N GLY A 51 8.72 -11.53 -4.87
CA GLY A 51 9.59 -10.34 -4.88
C GLY A 51 8.87 -9.09 -5.39
N ARG A 52 8.14 -9.21 -6.51
CA ARG A 52 7.29 -8.14 -7.08
C ARG A 52 6.09 -7.76 -6.18
N LEU A 53 5.69 -8.62 -5.25
CA LEU A 53 4.62 -8.36 -4.27
C LEU A 53 5.16 -7.60 -3.05
N LEU A 54 6.24 -8.10 -2.45
CA LEU A 54 6.83 -7.55 -1.22
C LEU A 54 7.62 -6.26 -1.49
N GLY A 55 8.30 -6.18 -2.64
CA GLY A 55 9.08 -5.02 -3.08
C GLY A 55 10.52 -4.96 -2.57
N GLU A 56 11.03 -6.06 -2.01
CA GLU A 56 12.39 -6.23 -1.47
C GLU A 56 12.88 -7.66 -1.81
N ALA A 57 14.13 -7.99 -1.48
CA ALA A 57 14.73 -9.30 -1.79
C ALA A 57 14.04 -10.47 -1.05
N VAL A 58 14.01 -11.65 -1.69
CA VAL A 58 13.31 -12.85 -1.20
C VAL A 58 14.16 -14.10 -1.45
N LYS A 59 14.25 -14.98 -0.44
CA LYS A 59 14.78 -16.35 -0.55
C LYS A 59 13.63 -17.33 -0.35
N CYS A 60 13.21 -17.99 -1.43
CA CYS A 60 12.23 -19.08 -1.37
C CYS A 60 12.93 -20.41 -1.09
N TYR A 61 12.33 -21.23 -0.25
CA TYR A 61 12.81 -22.54 0.20
C TYR A 61 11.71 -23.60 0.05
N THR A 62 12.09 -24.87 0.02
CA THR A 62 11.17 -26.02 0.08
C THR A 62 11.64 -27.03 1.12
N THR A 63 10.75 -27.90 1.63
CA THR A 63 11.10 -28.93 2.61
C THR A 63 11.11 -30.33 2.00
N LEU A 64 11.84 -31.25 2.64
CA LEU A 64 11.87 -32.67 2.27
C LEU A 64 10.51 -33.38 2.43
N CYS A 65 9.59 -32.84 3.24
CA CYS A 65 8.24 -33.38 3.40
C CYS A 65 7.33 -32.93 2.24
N VAL A 66 7.35 -31.65 1.83
CA VAL A 66 6.63 -31.16 0.64
C VAL A 66 7.02 -31.95 -0.62
N GLN A 67 8.33 -32.17 -0.85
CA GLN A 67 8.79 -32.98 -1.99
C GLN A 67 8.46 -34.48 -1.87
N GLY A 68 8.16 -34.97 -0.66
CA GLY A 68 7.72 -36.33 -0.38
C GLY A 68 6.22 -36.51 -0.60
N GLU A 69 5.41 -35.56 -0.14
CA GLU A 69 3.96 -35.49 -0.38
C GLU A 69 3.66 -35.43 -1.88
N LEU A 70 4.33 -34.54 -2.62
CA LEU A 70 4.21 -34.48 -4.09
C LEU A 70 4.73 -35.73 -4.81
N LYS A 71 5.53 -36.60 -4.16
CA LYS A 71 5.86 -37.93 -4.69
C LYS A 71 4.71 -38.93 -4.44
N LYS A 72 3.99 -38.81 -3.31
CA LYS A 72 2.81 -39.63 -2.98
C LYS A 72 1.61 -39.28 -3.88
N LEU A 73 1.42 -38.00 -4.24
CA LEU A 73 0.32 -37.53 -5.11
C LEU A 73 0.43 -37.97 -6.59
N GLY A 74 1.53 -38.60 -7.02
CA GLY A 74 1.62 -39.26 -8.32
C GLY A 74 2.14 -38.40 -9.49
N LYS A 75 1.76 -38.78 -10.72
CA LYS A 75 2.40 -38.31 -11.96
C LYS A 75 2.09 -36.85 -12.29
N ASP A 76 0.87 -36.40 -12.05
CA ASP A 76 0.41 -35.06 -12.44
C ASP A 76 1.18 -33.94 -11.72
N PHE A 77 1.68 -34.24 -10.52
CA PHE A 77 2.44 -33.32 -9.68
C PHE A 77 3.96 -33.37 -9.92
N THR A 78 4.43 -34.13 -10.93
CA THR A 78 5.86 -34.27 -11.22
C THR A 78 6.51 -32.98 -11.73
N GLY A 79 5.81 -32.18 -12.55
CA GLY A 79 6.30 -30.86 -13.00
C GLY A 79 6.53 -29.90 -11.82
N ILE A 80 5.53 -29.75 -10.96
CA ILE A 80 5.62 -28.97 -9.71
C ILE A 80 6.78 -29.46 -8.83
N ARG A 81 6.98 -30.77 -8.73
CA ARG A 81 8.09 -31.38 -7.98
C ARG A 81 9.45 -31.14 -8.64
N GLN A 82 9.54 -30.97 -9.96
CA GLN A 82 10.74 -30.49 -10.65
C GLN A 82 10.99 -29.01 -10.34
N VAL A 83 9.99 -28.15 -10.52
CA VAL A 83 10.06 -26.70 -10.19
C VAL A 83 10.53 -26.49 -8.75
N LEU A 84 10.04 -27.29 -7.80
CA LEU A 84 10.44 -27.19 -6.40
C LEU A 84 11.89 -27.60 -6.11
N LYS A 85 12.51 -28.49 -6.91
CA LYS A 85 13.93 -28.85 -6.76
C LYS A 85 14.90 -27.70 -7.06
N HIS A 86 14.47 -26.69 -7.82
CA HIS A 86 15.30 -25.52 -8.12
C HIS A 86 15.39 -24.54 -6.94
N TYR A 87 14.55 -24.68 -5.90
CA TYR A 87 14.65 -23.87 -4.69
C TYR A 87 15.56 -24.54 -3.64
N PRO A 88 16.37 -23.76 -2.89
CA PRO A 88 17.19 -24.28 -1.81
C PRO A 88 16.34 -25.02 -0.78
N LEU A 89 16.86 -26.15 -0.31
CA LEU A 89 16.13 -27.04 0.59
C LEU A 89 16.36 -26.64 2.04
N HIS A 90 15.27 -26.45 2.79
CA HIS A 90 15.29 -26.25 4.22
C HIS A 90 15.22 -27.59 4.95
N LYS A 91 16.17 -27.84 5.85
CA LYS A 91 16.30 -29.11 6.60
C LYS A 91 15.31 -29.13 7.76
N CYS A 92 14.29 -29.98 7.67
CA CYS A 92 13.14 -29.96 8.58
C CYS A 92 13.25 -30.82 9.85
N GLY A 93 14.41 -31.45 10.12
CA GLY A 93 14.66 -32.20 11.36
C GLY A 93 13.97 -33.58 11.48
N HIS A 94 12.79 -33.77 10.90
CA HIS A 94 12.04 -35.05 10.99
C HIS A 94 12.83 -36.22 10.38
N GLU A 95 12.88 -37.34 11.12
CA GLU A 95 13.43 -38.62 10.67
C GLU A 95 12.54 -39.22 9.55
N GLU A 96 11.26 -39.41 9.85
CA GLU A 96 10.25 -39.85 8.88
C GLU A 96 9.57 -38.70 8.12
N ARG A 97 8.92 -39.03 7.00
CA ARG A 97 8.22 -38.05 6.14
C ARG A 97 6.75 -37.87 6.56
N CYS A 98 6.57 -37.06 7.60
CA CYS A 98 5.29 -36.48 8.02
C CYS A 98 4.57 -35.68 6.91
N SER A 99 3.37 -35.20 7.18
CA SER A 99 2.61 -34.34 6.25
C SER A 99 3.37 -33.04 5.92
N ALA A 100 3.10 -32.43 4.76
CA ALA A 100 3.67 -31.12 4.46
C ALA A 100 3.13 -30.03 5.41
N ALA A 101 1.85 -30.09 5.77
CA ALA A 101 1.21 -29.10 6.63
C ALA A 101 1.81 -29.06 8.04
N ASP A 102 2.00 -30.22 8.66
CA ASP A 102 2.58 -30.31 10.01
C ASP A 102 4.09 -30.04 9.97
N CYS A 103 4.78 -30.44 8.90
CA CYS A 103 6.17 -30.03 8.66
C CYS A 103 6.32 -28.51 8.62
N LEU A 104 5.47 -27.81 7.85
CA LEU A 104 5.55 -26.35 7.70
C LEU A 104 5.24 -25.62 9.02
N LEU A 105 4.37 -26.17 9.86
CA LEU A 105 4.08 -25.63 11.20
C LEU A 105 5.21 -25.90 12.19
N ALA A 106 5.81 -27.09 12.17
CA ALA A 106 7.00 -27.40 12.98
C ALA A 106 8.19 -26.47 12.63
N GLN A 107 8.32 -26.02 11.37
CA GLN A 107 9.32 -25.02 10.97
C GLN A 107 8.96 -23.57 11.33
N LEU A 108 7.73 -23.30 11.77
CA LEU A 108 7.32 -22.00 12.35
C LEU A 108 7.48 -21.99 13.88
N GLY A 109 7.26 -23.13 14.54
CA GLY A 109 7.27 -23.23 16.01
C GLY A 109 6.27 -22.28 16.67
N ASP A 110 6.49 -21.95 17.93
CA ASP A 110 5.55 -21.15 18.73
C ASP A 110 5.62 -19.63 18.48
N LYS A 111 6.70 -19.14 17.87
CA LYS A 111 7.00 -17.69 17.74
C LYS A 111 7.61 -17.25 16.40
N ASN A 112 7.86 -18.18 15.47
CA ASN A 112 8.48 -17.90 14.17
C ASN A 112 9.82 -17.14 14.26
N GLU A 113 10.73 -17.60 15.11
CA GLU A 113 12.04 -16.99 15.39
C GLU A 113 12.96 -16.90 14.16
N GLU A 114 12.78 -17.82 13.20
CA GLU A 114 13.46 -17.79 11.92
C GLU A 114 12.85 -16.79 10.92
N HIS A 115 11.69 -16.21 11.21
CA HIS A 115 10.97 -15.22 10.40
C HIS A 115 10.55 -15.73 9.01
N PHE A 116 10.01 -16.95 8.95
CA PHE A 116 9.47 -17.53 7.71
C PHE A 116 8.10 -16.96 7.35
N LEU A 117 7.86 -16.74 6.05
CA LEU A 117 6.52 -16.65 5.48
C LEU A 117 6.13 -18.01 4.89
N VAL A 118 4.91 -18.49 5.14
CA VAL A 118 4.40 -19.72 4.53
C VAL A 118 3.58 -19.37 3.29
N ALA A 119 3.94 -19.93 2.13
CA ALA A 119 3.20 -19.75 0.89
C ALA A 119 2.37 -21.01 0.57
N THR A 120 1.07 -20.96 0.87
CA THR A 120 0.14 -22.12 0.82
C THR A 120 -1.28 -21.70 0.40
N GLN A 121 -2.01 -22.63 -0.22
CA GLN A 121 -3.40 -22.49 -0.64
C GLN A 121 -4.41 -23.13 0.33
N ASP A 122 -3.97 -23.98 1.26
CA ASP A 122 -4.89 -24.65 2.19
C ASP A 122 -5.36 -23.71 3.30
N LYS A 123 -6.67 -23.43 3.32
CA LYS A 123 -7.31 -22.60 4.34
C LYS A 123 -7.23 -23.16 5.76
N ALA A 124 -6.98 -24.46 5.96
CA ALA A 124 -6.72 -25.02 7.29
C ALA A 124 -5.30 -24.66 7.76
N LEU A 125 -4.27 -24.96 6.96
CA LEU A 125 -2.88 -24.59 7.23
C LEU A 125 -2.70 -23.07 7.36
N GLN A 126 -3.33 -22.26 6.51
CA GLN A 126 -3.32 -20.79 6.62
C GLN A 126 -3.81 -20.32 8.00
N ARG A 127 -4.91 -20.90 8.51
CA ARG A 127 -5.45 -20.58 9.85
C ARG A 127 -4.52 -21.04 10.97
N ARG A 128 -3.94 -22.25 10.88
CA ARG A 128 -2.94 -22.75 11.85
C ARG A 128 -1.72 -21.83 11.89
N CYS A 129 -1.17 -21.44 10.74
CA CYS A 129 -0.04 -20.49 10.65
C CYS A 129 -0.38 -19.11 11.24
N MET A 130 -1.58 -18.58 11.00
CA MET A 130 -2.00 -17.26 11.50
C MET A 130 -2.41 -17.22 12.99
N ALA A 131 -2.50 -18.38 13.64
CA ALA A 131 -2.62 -18.48 15.10
C ALA A 131 -1.27 -18.25 15.81
N VAL A 132 -0.16 -18.58 15.13
CA VAL A 132 1.21 -18.38 15.65
C VAL A 132 1.55 -16.87 15.66
N PRO A 133 2.07 -16.32 16.77
CA PRO A 133 2.72 -15.01 16.80
C PRO A 133 3.79 -14.89 15.70
N GLY A 134 3.77 -13.81 14.91
CA GLY A 134 4.69 -13.66 13.77
C GLY A 134 4.43 -14.60 12.58
N GLY A 135 3.46 -15.52 12.65
CA GLY A 135 3.07 -16.37 11.54
C GLY A 135 2.45 -15.57 10.40
N ALA A 136 3.15 -15.50 9.25
CA ALA A 136 2.79 -14.69 8.10
C ALA A 136 2.54 -15.55 6.86
N VAL A 137 1.42 -15.31 6.17
CA VAL A 137 0.89 -16.22 5.13
C VAL A 137 0.78 -15.54 3.77
N LEU A 138 1.31 -16.21 2.74
CA LEU A 138 1.18 -15.87 1.32
C LEU A 138 0.21 -16.86 0.64
N PHE A 139 -0.65 -16.35 -0.23
CA PHE A 139 -1.60 -17.16 -1.00
C PHE A 139 -1.74 -16.65 -2.44
N ALA A 140 -2.14 -17.52 -3.36
CA ALA A 140 -2.34 -17.22 -4.77
C ALA A 140 -3.85 -17.08 -5.09
N SER A 141 -4.18 -16.07 -5.88
CA SER A 141 -5.54 -15.80 -6.38
C SER A 141 -5.48 -15.41 -7.86
N VAL A 142 -6.60 -15.38 -8.56
CA VAL A 142 -6.73 -14.99 -9.98
C VAL A 142 -6.01 -13.64 -10.28
N ASN A 143 -5.87 -12.77 -9.28
CA ASN A 143 -5.14 -11.49 -9.36
C ASN A 143 -3.64 -11.55 -8.94
N GLY A 144 -3.02 -12.74 -8.95
CA GLY A 144 -1.62 -13.01 -8.56
C GLY A 144 -1.45 -13.33 -7.06
N VAL A 145 -0.21 -13.41 -6.56
CA VAL A 145 0.09 -13.66 -5.13
C VAL A 145 -0.38 -12.52 -4.23
N HIS A 146 -0.90 -12.82 -3.05
CA HIS A 146 -1.29 -11.90 -1.98
C HIS A 146 -0.58 -12.30 -0.68
N LEU A 147 -0.39 -11.31 0.21
CA LEU A 147 0.06 -11.49 1.59
C LEU A 147 -1.15 -11.22 2.49
N GLU A 148 -1.50 -12.16 3.35
CA GLU A 148 -2.69 -12.04 4.19
C GLU A 148 -2.47 -11.03 5.33
N THR A 149 -3.55 -10.36 5.70
CA THR A 149 -3.65 -9.42 6.81
C THR A 149 -3.31 -10.14 8.12
N PRO A 150 -2.52 -9.53 9.04
CA PRO A 150 -2.27 -10.14 10.35
C PRO A 150 -3.60 -10.41 11.07
N SER A 151 -3.70 -11.47 11.86
CA SER A 151 -4.97 -11.88 12.48
C SER A 151 -5.48 -10.83 13.48
N ALA A 152 -6.75 -10.91 13.88
CA ALA A 152 -7.28 -10.03 14.92
C ALA A 152 -6.52 -10.20 16.24
N MET A 153 -6.21 -11.45 16.59
CA MET A 153 -5.40 -11.84 17.75
C MET A 153 -3.98 -11.24 17.70
N GLN A 154 -3.25 -11.45 16.60
CA GLN A 154 -1.90 -10.88 16.42
C GLN A 154 -1.89 -9.35 16.60
N LYS A 155 -2.90 -8.63 16.07
CA LYS A 155 -3.02 -7.18 16.27
C LYS A 155 -3.37 -6.78 17.71
N GLN A 156 -4.17 -7.59 18.40
CA GLN A 156 -4.54 -7.35 19.80
C GLN A 156 -3.37 -7.61 20.74
N GLN A 157 -2.61 -8.69 20.52
CA GLN A 157 -1.37 -9.00 21.26
C GLN A 157 -0.35 -7.88 21.07
N ALA A 158 -0.06 -7.48 19.82
CA ALA A 158 0.82 -6.35 19.50
C ALA A 158 0.39 -5.04 20.21
N LYS A 159 -0.92 -4.76 20.27
CA LYS A 159 -1.43 -3.59 20.99
C LYS A 159 -1.30 -3.74 22.52
N GLN A 160 -1.53 -4.92 23.07
CA GLN A 160 -1.36 -5.18 24.51
C GLN A 160 0.12 -5.07 24.91
N GLU A 161 1.04 -5.53 24.07
CA GLU A 161 2.49 -5.40 24.24
C GLU A 161 2.94 -3.94 24.14
N GLU A 162 2.49 -3.21 23.11
CA GLU A 162 2.68 -1.75 22.99
C GLU A 162 2.14 -1.01 24.23
N GLN A 163 0.96 -1.39 24.75
CA GLN A 163 0.39 -0.80 25.97
C GLN A 163 1.21 -1.16 27.23
N ARG A 164 1.77 -2.37 27.33
CA ARG A 164 2.66 -2.76 28.45
C ARG A 164 3.97 -1.97 28.42
N HIS A 165 4.53 -1.68 27.25
CA HIS A 165 5.73 -0.84 27.11
C HIS A 165 5.47 0.67 27.27
N LEU A 166 4.21 1.11 27.27
CA LEU A 166 3.81 2.50 27.52
C LEU A 166 3.51 2.80 29.01
N VAL A 167 3.45 1.78 29.86
CA VAL A 167 3.27 1.90 31.31
C VAL A 167 4.62 1.67 31.99
N PRO A 168 5.09 2.56 32.89
CA PRO A 168 6.34 2.34 33.61
C PRO A 168 6.31 1.05 34.45
N SER A 169 7.43 0.34 34.45
CA SER A 169 7.66 -0.85 35.27
C SER A 169 7.53 -0.52 36.76
N GLN A 170 7.20 -1.52 37.60
CA GLN A 170 7.16 -1.32 39.05
C GLN A 170 8.50 -0.82 39.62
N ALA A 171 9.63 -1.22 39.01
CA ALA A 171 10.96 -0.71 39.38
C ALA A 171 11.15 0.77 39.00
N GLU A 172 10.57 1.22 37.89
CA GLU A 172 10.61 2.63 37.48
C GLU A 172 9.71 3.48 38.41
N LEU A 173 8.52 2.97 38.75
CA LEU A 173 7.61 3.55 39.76
C LEU A 173 8.15 3.51 41.21
N GLN A 174 9.27 2.83 41.45
CA GLN A 174 9.99 2.90 42.73
C GLN A 174 10.97 4.08 42.79
N THR A 175 11.38 4.65 41.66
CA THR A 175 12.23 5.85 41.64
C THR A 175 11.48 7.07 42.14
N ALA A 176 12.10 7.86 43.03
CA ALA A 176 11.45 8.99 43.70
C ALA A 176 10.88 10.02 42.70
N ALA A 177 11.64 10.37 41.67
CA ALA A 177 11.23 11.33 40.64
C ALA A 177 9.95 10.92 39.89
N LEU A 178 9.73 9.61 39.64
CA LEU A 178 8.50 9.14 39.00
C LEU A 178 7.33 9.03 39.99
N ARG A 179 7.59 8.83 41.29
CA ARG A 179 6.56 8.93 42.34
C ARG A 179 6.04 10.35 42.50
N GLU A 180 6.93 11.34 42.52
CA GLU A 180 6.56 12.76 42.59
C GLU A 180 5.76 13.20 41.36
N VAL A 181 6.17 12.80 40.15
CA VAL A 181 5.44 13.10 38.90
C VAL A 181 4.11 12.36 38.81
N ALA A 182 3.95 11.21 39.49
CA ALA A 182 2.67 10.51 39.61
C ALA A 182 1.74 11.15 40.65
N ALA A 183 2.27 11.59 41.81
CA ALA A 183 1.50 12.30 42.83
C ALA A 183 1.06 13.70 42.37
N ALA A 184 1.93 14.43 41.65
CA ALA A 184 1.61 15.71 41.01
C ALA A 184 0.68 15.57 39.78
N ARG A 185 0.15 14.36 39.53
CA ARG A 185 -0.79 14.04 38.43
C ARG A 185 -2.24 13.89 38.88
N GLU A 186 -2.54 14.17 40.15
CA GLU A 186 -3.90 14.45 40.60
C GLU A 186 -4.60 15.46 39.67
N PRO A 187 -5.90 15.28 39.38
CA PRO A 187 -6.61 16.10 38.40
C PRO A 187 -6.98 17.46 38.98
N ALA A 188 -5.99 18.34 39.15
CA ALA A 188 -6.22 19.77 39.31
C ALA A 188 -7.03 20.26 38.11
N ASP A 189 -8.28 20.65 38.34
CA ASP A 189 -9.28 20.97 37.31
C ASP A 189 -8.88 22.25 36.56
N ARG A 190 -8.00 22.07 35.57
CA ARG A 190 -7.27 23.17 34.95
C ARG A 190 -8.10 23.71 33.78
N PRO A 191 -8.73 24.90 33.90
CA PRO A 191 -9.66 25.39 32.90
C PRO A 191 -8.96 25.48 31.55
N LEU A 192 -9.56 24.86 30.53
CA LEU A 192 -9.01 24.78 29.18
C LEU A 192 -8.94 26.19 28.56
N VAL A 193 -7.81 26.88 28.76
CA VAL A 193 -7.55 28.21 28.20
C VAL A 193 -7.68 28.12 26.68
N ARG A 194 -8.82 28.59 26.16
CA ARG A 194 -9.19 28.53 24.75
C ARG A 194 -8.25 29.43 23.96
N ARG A 195 -7.08 28.90 23.56
CA ARG A 195 -6.05 29.59 22.77
C ARG A 195 -6.74 30.34 21.64
N LYS A 196 -6.67 31.68 21.65
CA LYS A 196 -7.36 32.56 20.68
C LYS A 196 -6.89 32.18 19.28
N LYS A 197 -7.67 31.37 18.56
CA LYS A 197 -7.42 31.05 17.14
C LYS A 197 -7.38 32.37 16.38
N ALA A 198 -6.26 32.65 15.72
CA ALA A 198 -6.15 33.78 14.80
C ALA A 198 -7.27 33.65 13.75
N LYS A 199 -8.23 34.58 13.76
CA LYS A 199 -9.36 34.61 12.80
C LYS A 199 -8.94 35.21 11.45
N GLY A 200 -7.73 34.89 10.99
CA GLY A 200 -7.21 35.27 9.68
C GLY A 200 -7.13 34.05 8.76
N PRO A 201 -7.42 34.18 7.45
CA PRO A 201 -6.97 33.19 6.50
C PRO A 201 -5.44 33.10 6.53
N ASN A 202 -4.88 31.90 6.34
CA ASN A 202 -3.43 31.70 6.24
C ASN A 202 -2.84 32.71 5.22
N PRO A 203 -1.80 33.50 5.56
CA PRO A 203 -1.27 34.55 4.70
C PRO A 203 -0.83 34.05 3.31
N LEU A 204 -0.40 32.78 3.19
CA LEU A 204 -0.06 32.14 1.92
C LEU A 204 -1.27 31.86 1.00
N SER A 205 -2.50 32.11 1.49
CA SER A 205 -3.75 31.94 0.73
C SER A 205 -4.22 33.22 0.02
N LEU A 206 -3.54 34.35 0.20
CA LEU A 206 -3.85 35.62 -0.47
C LEU A 206 -3.28 35.68 -1.90
N LEU A 207 -3.53 34.64 -2.69
CA LEU A 207 -3.40 34.74 -4.15
C LEU A 207 -4.63 35.51 -4.69
N PRO A 208 -4.48 36.74 -5.21
CA PRO A 208 -5.62 37.50 -5.69
C PRO A 208 -6.27 36.78 -6.88
N LYS A 209 -7.59 36.56 -6.80
CA LYS A 209 -8.38 36.10 -7.94
C LYS A 209 -8.26 37.15 -9.05
N LYS A 210 -7.52 36.86 -10.13
CA LYS A 210 -7.56 37.66 -11.36
C LYS A 210 -9.02 37.75 -11.82
N LYS A 211 -9.66 38.91 -11.63
CA LYS A 211 -11.04 39.15 -12.09
C LYS A 211 -11.06 39.02 -13.61
N LYS A 212 -11.78 38.02 -14.13
CA LYS A 212 -11.98 37.79 -15.58
C LYS A 212 -12.99 38.80 -16.17
N ALA A 213 -12.80 40.08 -15.86
CA ALA A 213 -13.72 41.19 -16.13
C ALA A 213 -13.01 42.47 -16.64
N ALA A 214 -11.67 42.50 -16.69
CA ALA A 214 -10.91 43.64 -17.25
C ALA A 214 -10.44 43.40 -18.70
N ALA A 215 -10.38 42.15 -19.17
CA ALA A 215 -9.88 41.79 -20.50
C ALA A 215 -10.91 41.97 -21.64
N ALA A 216 -12.19 42.20 -21.32
CA ALA A 216 -13.25 42.41 -22.31
C ALA A 216 -13.41 43.89 -22.71
N ALA A 217 -13.11 44.82 -21.79
CA ALA A 217 -13.25 46.26 -22.05
C ALA A 217 -12.11 46.82 -22.92
N ALA A 218 -10.88 46.36 -22.71
CA ALA A 218 -9.71 46.85 -23.45
C ALA A 218 -9.72 46.49 -24.95
N ALA A 219 -10.39 45.40 -25.34
CA ALA A 219 -10.49 44.97 -26.74
C ALA A 219 -11.52 45.78 -27.56
N ALA A 220 -12.52 46.38 -26.91
CA ALA A 220 -13.55 47.16 -27.59
C ALA A 220 -13.11 48.61 -27.90
N ALA A 221 -12.29 49.21 -27.02
CA ALA A 221 -11.86 50.61 -27.17
C ALA A 221 -10.87 50.83 -28.34
N ALA A 222 -10.06 49.83 -28.68
CA ALA A 222 -9.06 49.94 -29.76
C ALA A 222 -9.67 49.90 -31.18
N ALA A 223 -10.90 49.41 -31.34
CA ALA A 223 -11.56 49.27 -32.64
C ALA A 223 -12.29 50.54 -33.13
N ALA A 224 -12.41 51.57 -32.29
CA ALA A 224 -13.20 52.78 -32.56
C ALA A 224 -12.38 54.01 -33.01
N ALA A 225 -11.05 53.88 -33.12
CA ALA A 225 -10.11 55.00 -33.34
C ALA A 225 -9.41 54.99 -34.72
N ALA A 226 -9.99 54.29 -35.72
CA ALA A 226 -9.36 54.06 -37.02
C ALA A 226 -10.35 54.10 -38.20
N ALA A 227 -11.24 55.10 -38.25
CA ALA A 227 -12.14 55.35 -39.37
C ALA A 227 -12.27 56.85 -39.65
N GLY A 228 -11.78 57.29 -40.81
CA GLY A 228 -11.60 58.70 -41.18
C GLY A 228 -10.36 59.33 -40.52
N GLY A 229 -9.38 59.89 -41.22
CA GLY A 229 -9.19 60.14 -42.67
C GLY A 229 -8.52 61.51 -42.86
N GLY A 230 -7.72 61.79 -43.89
CA GLY A 230 -7.16 60.93 -44.95
C GLY A 230 -6.56 61.79 -46.09
N GLY A 231 -5.42 61.41 -46.66
CA GLY A 231 -4.83 62.05 -47.86
C GLY A 231 -3.29 62.09 -47.87
N GLY A 232 -2.66 62.16 -49.06
CA GLY A 232 -1.32 62.76 -49.16
C GLY A 232 -0.18 62.14 -50.01
N GLY A 233 -0.35 61.05 -50.78
CA GLY A 233 0.67 60.57 -51.75
C GLY A 233 2.02 60.11 -51.16
N SER A 234 3.06 59.78 -51.94
CA SER A 234 3.12 59.27 -53.34
C SER A 234 4.55 58.83 -53.68
N THR A 235 4.72 57.66 -54.34
CA THR A 235 5.99 57.18 -55.00
C THR A 235 7.21 56.94 -54.08
N ALA A 236 8.19 56.06 -54.39
CA ALA A 236 8.34 55.06 -55.46
C ALA A 236 9.32 53.90 -55.08
N GLN A 237 9.09 52.73 -55.69
CA GLN A 237 10.05 51.76 -56.26
C GLN A 237 11.08 50.94 -55.43
N GLN A 238 11.26 49.71 -55.95
CA GLN A 238 12.45 48.83 -55.99
C GLN A 238 12.82 47.88 -54.82
N GLN A 239 12.60 46.58 -55.10
CA GLN A 239 13.33 45.37 -54.65
C GLN A 239 14.70 45.27 -55.39
N PRO A 240 15.59 44.24 -55.21
CA PRO A 240 15.50 42.93 -54.53
C PRO A 240 16.72 42.65 -53.59
N ALA A 241 17.15 41.44 -53.17
CA ALA A 241 16.82 40.03 -53.46
C ALA A 241 17.21 39.04 -52.32
N GLY A 242 16.67 37.81 -52.37
CA GLY A 242 17.18 36.62 -51.63
C GLY A 242 16.70 36.47 -50.18
N GLY A 243 16.39 35.26 -49.66
CA GLY A 243 16.35 33.90 -50.24
C GLY A 243 15.42 32.97 -49.43
N SER A 244 15.08 31.79 -49.94
CA SER A 244 13.96 30.93 -49.47
C SER A 244 14.29 30.01 -48.26
N GLY A 245 13.26 29.62 -47.48
CA GLY A 245 13.43 28.78 -46.28
C GLY A 245 12.16 28.45 -45.44
N GLU A 246 11.12 27.91 -46.07
CA GLU A 246 9.88 27.36 -45.44
C GLU A 246 10.14 26.01 -44.70
N GLN A 247 9.29 25.36 -43.86
CA GLN A 247 7.97 25.52 -43.18
C GLN A 247 7.90 24.39 -42.08
N GLN A 248 6.98 24.21 -41.11
CA GLN A 248 6.02 25.05 -40.37
C GLN A 248 5.44 24.28 -39.12
N GLN A 249 5.47 24.87 -37.90
CA GLN A 249 4.68 24.48 -36.68
C GLN A 249 4.94 23.06 -36.08
N GLN A 250 4.44 22.59 -34.92
CA GLN A 250 3.49 23.08 -33.88
C GLN A 250 3.79 22.41 -32.49
N GLN A 251 3.45 23.00 -31.33
CA GLN A 251 3.59 22.36 -29.99
C GLN A 251 2.54 22.83 -28.94
N PRO A 252 2.35 22.15 -27.77
CA PRO A 252 1.01 21.67 -27.39
C PRO A 252 0.30 22.29 -26.17
N GLY A 253 -1.00 22.02 -26.04
CA GLY A 253 -1.89 22.49 -24.95
C GLY A 253 -1.95 21.64 -23.67
N THR A 254 -2.36 22.26 -22.56
CA THR A 254 -2.26 21.71 -21.19
C THR A 254 -3.52 21.00 -20.64
N ARG A 255 -3.34 19.98 -19.79
CA ARG A 255 -4.40 19.15 -19.17
C ARG A 255 -5.18 19.84 -18.04
N LYS A 256 -6.52 19.68 -18.01
CA LYS A 256 -7.40 20.04 -16.88
C LYS A 256 -7.40 18.98 -15.75
N LYS A 257 -7.65 19.41 -14.51
CA LYS A 257 -7.69 18.57 -13.29
C LYS A 257 -9.09 18.56 -12.67
N ARG A 258 -9.71 17.39 -12.54
CA ARG A 258 -11.14 17.20 -12.17
C ARG A 258 -11.32 17.08 -10.64
N GLN A 259 -12.24 17.86 -10.07
CA GLN A 259 -12.55 17.86 -8.63
C GLN A 259 -13.50 16.72 -8.20
N ARG A 260 -13.55 16.45 -6.88
CA ARG A 260 -14.49 15.55 -6.22
C ARG A 260 -15.70 16.33 -5.69
N ARG A 261 -16.93 15.87 -5.93
CA ARG A 261 -18.10 16.27 -5.12
C ARG A 261 -18.10 15.50 -3.79
N ARG A 262 -18.57 16.17 -2.73
CA ARG A 262 -19.15 15.56 -1.52
C ARG A 262 -20.65 15.84 -1.56
N GLY A 263 -21.49 14.86 -1.23
CA GLY A 263 -22.92 15.08 -0.94
C GLY A 263 -23.17 14.95 0.56
N ARG A 264 -24.15 15.68 1.10
CA ARG A 264 -24.61 15.56 2.49
C ARG A 264 -26.05 16.07 2.65
N GLY A 265 -26.96 15.17 3.05
CA GLY A 265 -28.07 15.42 3.97
C GLY A 265 -29.31 16.18 3.47
N GLY A 266 -30.48 15.57 3.71
CA GLY A 266 -31.83 16.13 3.56
C GLY A 266 -32.79 15.09 2.95
N GLY A 267 -33.97 14.78 3.51
CA GLY A 267 -34.54 15.15 4.83
C GLY A 267 -36.07 15.34 4.77
N GLY A 268 -36.85 14.49 5.47
CA GLY A 268 -38.31 14.32 5.29
C GLY A 268 -38.62 13.14 4.34
N GLY A 269 -39.70 12.36 4.47
CA GLY A 269 -40.96 12.54 5.23
C GLY A 269 -42.09 12.99 4.29
N THR A 270 -43.30 12.41 4.25
CA THR A 270 -44.01 11.46 5.15
C THR A 270 -45.14 10.69 4.43
N GLY A 271 -45.61 9.59 5.04
CA GLY A 271 -46.90 8.90 4.77
C GLY A 271 -46.86 7.77 3.71
N ASP A 272 -47.88 6.94 3.56
CA ASP A 272 -48.93 6.38 4.46
C ASP A 272 -49.82 5.43 3.61
N GLY A 273 -50.43 4.39 4.20
CA GLY A 273 -51.25 3.38 3.48
C GLY A 273 -50.45 2.37 2.61
N GLY A 274 -50.92 1.15 2.35
CA GLY A 274 -52.14 0.45 2.81
C GLY A 274 -52.06 -1.06 2.47
N SER A 275 -53.09 -1.84 2.87
CA SER A 275 -53.27 -3.29 2.58
C SER A 275 -53.31 -3.58 1.06
N ASP A 276 -52.94 -4.75 0.53
CA ASP A 276 -53.30 -6.15 0.87
C ASP A 276 -52.10 -7.13 0.86
#